data_AF-A0AAD6LGS1-F1
#
_entry.id   AF-A0AAD6LGS1-F1
#
_cell.length_a   1.000
_cell.length_b   1.000
_cell.length_c   1.000
_cell.angle_alpha   90.00
_cell.angle_beta   90.00
_cell.angle_gamma   90.00
#
_symmetry.space_group_name_H-M   'P 1'
#
loop_
_entity.id
_entity.type
_entity.pdbx_description
1 polymer ?
#
loop_
_entity_poly.entity_id
_entity_poly.type
_entity_poly.pdbx_seq_one_letter_code
_entity_poly.pdbx_strand_id
1 'polypeptide(L)'
;MFLKVLIHSICFAVKFDCCIVCSYSELFKNFFHLDFEDAIPSNRAMLLQIYVAMKAMPWYTLLPTVSEYMIENGWTKCFSSISEVGWFAYITYLAMYLVIVEFGIYWMHRELHDIKPLYKHLHATHHIYNKQNTLSPFAGLAFHPLDGILQAVPHVVALFLVPIHFRSHIALLFIEGVWTANIHDCIHANLWPIMGAGYHTIHHTTYKHNYGHYTIWMDWMLGTLRDPEDDSRQKAQKVQ
;
A
#
# COMPACT_ATOMS: atom_id res chain seq x y z
N MET A 1 3.80 6.13 -28.28
CA MET A 1 3.19 5.02 -27.51
C MET A 1 3.26 5.32 -26.02
N PHE A 2 4.46 5.54 -25.47
CA PHE A 2 4.71 6.00 -24.09
C PHE A 2 3.77 7.10 -23.58
N LEU A 3 3.57 8.18 -24.36
CA LEU A 3 2.68 9.27 -23.98
C LEU A 3 1.19 8.86 -23.87
N LYS A 4 0.73 7.88 -24.67
CA LYS A 4 -0.65 7.38 -24.61
C LYS A 4 -0.87 6.50 -23.38
N VAL A 5 0.13 5.69 -23.02
CA VAL A 5 0.14 4.86 -21.80
C VAL A 5 0.14 5.76 -20.56
N LEU A 6 1.03 6.75 -20.52
CA LEU A 6 1.09 7.73 -19.45
C LEU A 6 -0.25 8.46 -19.25
N ILE A 7 -0.90 8.90 -20.34
CA ILE A 7 -2.22 9.55 -20.27
C ILE A 7 -3.31 8.59 -19.73
N HIS A 8 -3.31 7.32 -20.15
CA HIS A 8 -4.27 6.34 -19.62
C HIS A 8 -4.04 6.05 -18.14
N SER A 9 -2.79 5.87 -17.73
CA SER A 9 -2.42 5.63 -16.32
C SER A 9 -2.77 6.82 -15.43
N ILE A 10 -2.56 8.06 -15.91
CA ILE A 10 -3.00 9.28 -15.22
C ILE A 10 -4.52 9.32 -15.11
N CYS A 11 -5.27 9.08 -16.19
CA CYS A 11 -6.73 9.08 -16.16
C CYS A 11 -7.30 7.99 -15.23
N PHE A 12 -6.64 6.84 -15.14
CA PHE A 12 -7.03 5.74 -14.28
C PHE A 12 -6.76 6.06 -12.80
N ALA A 13 -5.58 6.59 -12.47
CA ALA A 13 -5.22 7.08 -11.14
C ALA A 13 -6.20 8.17 -10.64
N VAL A 14 -6.58 9.11 -11.50
CA VAL A 14 -7.54 10.18 -11.15
C VAL A 14 -8.95 9.61 -10.88
N LYS A 15 -9.41 8.63 -11.67
CA LYS A 15 -10.72 7.98 -11.45
C LYS A 15 -10.74 7.13 -10.18
N PHE A 16 -9.61 6.53 -9.85
CA PHE A 16 -9.44 5.69 -8.67
C PHE A 16 -9.70 6.45 -7.37
N ASP A 17 -9.13 7.65 -7.22
CA ASP A 17 -9.33 8.46 -6.01
C ASP A 17 -10.76 8.98 -5.90
N CYS A 18 -11.42 9.32 -7.01
CA CYS A 18 -12.85 9.65 -6.97
C CYS A 18 -13.70 8.48 -6.44
N CYS A 19 -13.35 7.23 -6.79
CA CYS A 19 -14.04 6.05 -6.27
C CYS A 19 -13.74 5.82 -4.78
N ILE A 20 -12.49 5.99 -4.33
CA ILE A 20 -12.14 5.91 -2.89
C ILE A 20 -12.89 6.98 -2.09
N VAL A 21 -12.94 8.22 -2.59
CA VAL A 21 -13.69 9.32 -1.95
C VAL A 21 -15.17 8.97 -1.81
N CYS A 22 -15.80 8.48 -2.88
CA CYS A 22 -17.23 8.12 -2.86
C CYS A 22 -17.50 6.91 -1.96
N SER A 23 -16.73 5.84 -2.08
CA SER A 23 -16.93 4.60 -1.31
C SER A 23 -16.68 4.81 0.18
N TYR A 24 -15.65 5.57 0.57
CA TYR A 24 -15.37 5.83 1.98
C TYR A 24 -16.49 6.62 2.67
N SER A 25 -17.06 7.62 1.98
CA SER A 25 -18.13 8.45 2.54
C SER A 25 -19.47 7.72 2.70
N GLU A 26 -19.75 6.71 1.88
CA GLU A 26 -20.97 5.91 1.89
C GLU A 26 -20.84 4.69 2.84
N LEU A 27 -19.70 3.98 2.85
CA LEU A 27 -19.47 2.82 3.73
C LEU A 27 -19.42 3.22 5.21
N PHE A 28 -18.75 4.32 5.54
CA PHE A 28 -18.59 4.75 6.92
C PHE A 28 -19.92 5.19 7.55
N LYS A 29 -20.82 5.80 6.77
CA LYS A 29 -22.13 6.27 7.24
C LYS A 29 -23.15 5.14 7.44
N ASN A 30 -23.07 4.08 6.63
CA ASN A 30 -24.15 3.09 6.53
C ASN A 30 -23.90 1.78 7.29
N PHE A 31 -22.65 1.39 7.56
CA PHE A 31 -22.36 0.04 8.07
C PHE A 31 -21.78 -0.02 9.48
N PHE A 32 -21.12 1.03 9.94
CA PHE A 32 -20.37 1.01 11.18
C PHE A 32 -20.87 2.10 12.10
N HIS A 33 -21.86 1.76 12.94
CA HIS A 33 -22.18 2.50 14.16
C HIS A 33 -21.03 2.34 15.16
N LEU A 34 -19.84 2.86 14.80
CA LEU A 34 -18.66 2.82 15.64
C LEU A 34 -18.60 4.11 16.46
N ASP A 35 -18.59 3.94 17.79
CA ASP A 35 -18.45 5.01 18.79
C ASP A 35 -17.04 5.61 18.78
N PHE A 36 -16.69 6.34 17.72
CA PHE A 36 -15.44 7.07 17.64
C PHE A 36 -15.65 8.53 17.22
N GLU A 37 -16.32 9.32 18.07
CA GLU A 37 -16.37 10.78 17.89
C GLU A 37 -14.95 11.40 17.82
N ASP A 38 -13.97 10.78 18.49
CA ASP A 38 -12.58 11.25 18.53
C ASP A 38 -11.64 10.64 17.47
N ALA A 39 -12.07 9.66 16.66
CA ALA A 39 -11.19 9.04 15.63
C ALA A 39 -11.36 9.61 14.22
N ILE A 40 -12.40 10.42 13.96
CA ILE A 40 -12.65 10.96 12.62
C ILE A 40 -11.73 12.16 12.36
N PRO A 41 -10.92 12.15 11.29
CA PRO A 41 -10.09 13.29 10.94
C PRO A 41 -10.90 14.51 10.52
N SER A 42 -10.40 15.70 10.87
CA SER A 42 -11.03 16.95 10.42
C SER A 42 -11.06 17.05 8.89
N ASN A 43 -12.08 17.72 8.34
CA ASN A 43 -12.17 18.00 6.90
C ASN A 43 -10.89 18.67 6.35
N ARG A 44 -10.26 19.54 7.15
CA ARG A 44 -9.00 20.18 6.79
C ARG A 44 -7.86 19.18 6.64
N ALA A 45 -7.77 18.19 7.53
CA ALA A 45 -6.77 17.12 7.46
C ALA A 45 -6.99 16.23 6.23
N MET A 46 -8.24 15.81 5.98
CA MET A 46 -8.57 15.02 4.79
C MET A 46 -8.28 15.77 3.49
N LEU A 47 -8.64 17.06 3.40
CA LEU A 47 -8.34 17.88 2.21
C LEU A 47 -6.84 18.04 1.98
N LEU A 48 -6.04 18.14 3.04
CA LEU A 48 -4.59 18.18 2.93
C LEU A 48 -4.04 16.86 2.40
N GLN A 49 -4.53 15.72 2.90
CA GLN A 49 -4.14 14.39 2.42
C GLN A 49 -4.46 14.20 0.95
N ILE A 50 -5.69 14.54 0.54
CA ILE A 50 -6.12 14.51 -0.86
C ILE A 50 -5.21 15.39 -1.71
N TYR A 51 -4.90 16.61 -1.26
CA TYR A 51 -4.02 17.52 -1.98
C TYR A 51 -2.61 16.95 -2.19
N VAL A 52 -2.03 16.32 -1.16
CA VAL A 52 -0.70 15.70 -1.24
C VAL A 52 -0.75 14.48 -2.17
N ALA A 53 -1.75 13.60 -2.04
CA ALA A 53 -1.96 12.45 -2.91
C ALA A 53 -2.12 12.87 -4.37
N MET A 54 -2.98 13.85 -4.66
CA MET A 54 -3.20 14.40 -6.00
C MET A 54 -1.93 14.97 -6.64
N LYS A 55 -1.05 15.59 -5.85
CA LYS A 55 0.25 16.06 -6.35
C LYS A 55 1.21 14.93 -6.68
N ALA A 56 1.15 13.83 -5.95
CA ALA A 56 2.05 12.71 -6.13
C ALA A 56 1.60 11.75 -7.24
N MET A 57 0.29 11.65 -7.48
CA MET A 57 -0.32 10.72 -8.44
C MET A 57 0.30 10.73 -9.84
N PRO A 58 0.55 11.88 -10.50
CA PRO A 58 1.18 11.88 -11.82
C PRO A 58 2.53 11.15 -11.83
N TRP A 59 3.26 11.21 -10.72
CA TRP A 59 4.55 10.53 -10.58
C TRP A 59 4.41 9.05 -10.29
N TYR A 60 3.40 8.60 -9.53
CA TYR A 60 3.18 7.17 -9.31
C TYR A 60 2.96 6.41 -10.61
N THR A 61 2.32 7.05 -11.60
CA THR A 61 2.11 6.45 -12.91
C THR A 61 3.40 6.20 -13.69
N LEU A 62 4.54 6.79 -13.29
CA LEU A 62 5.82 6.58 -13.94
C LEU A 62 6.28 5.12 -13.83
N LEU A 63 6.12 4.49 -12.66
CA LEU A 63 6.61 3.13 -12.45
C LEU A 63 5.83 2.10 -13.30
N PRO A 64 4.48 2.08 -13.32
CA PRO A 64 3.73 1.24 -14.26
C PRO A 64 4.04 1.56 -15.72
N THR A 65 4.20 2.84 -16.08
CA THR A 65 4.52 3.23 -17.47
C THR A 65 5.87 2.66 -17.91
N VAL A 66 6.88 2.72 -17.03
CA VAL A 66 8.21 2.16 -17.29
C VAL A 66 8.15 0.63 -17.29
N SER A 67 7.41 0.00 -16.39
CA SER A 67 7.26 -1.48 -16.37
C SER A 67 6.57 -2.01 -17.62
N GLU A 68 5.50 -1.35 -18.08
CA GLU A 68 4.83 -1.67 -19.34
C GLU A 68 5.77 -1.54 -20.53
N TYR A 69 6.56 -0.46 -20.61
CA TYR A 69 7.58 -0.31 -21.65
C TYR A 69 8.58 -1.47 -21.64
N MET A 70 9.07 -1.90 -20.46
CA MET A 70 9.99 -3.03 -20.34
C MET A 70 9.34 -4.35 -20.77
N ILE A 71 8.04 -4.55 -20.48
CA ILE A 71 7.27 -5.71 -20.92
C ILE A 71 7.11 -5.72 -22.44
N GLU A 72 6.71 -4.61 -23.05
CA GLU A 72 6.51 -4.49 -24.49
C GLU A 72 7.79 -4.71 -25.30
N ASN A 73 8.95 -4.33 -24.75
CA ASN A 73 10.25 -4.58 -25.38
C ASN A 73 10.79 -6.01 -25.14
N GLY A 74 10.05 -6.86 -24.43
CA GLY A 74 10.43 -8.25 -24.17
C GLY A 74 11.61 -8.40 -23.19
N TRP A 75 11.86 -7.41 -22.33
CA TRP A 75 12.96 -7.46 -21.36
C TRP A 75 12.64 -8.27 -20.11
N THR A 76 11.35 -8.59 -19.90
CA THR A 76 10.83 -9.26 -18.71
C THR A 76 10.35 -10.67 -19.02
N LYS A 77 10.01 -11.44 -17.99
CA LYS A 77 9.42 -12.77 -18.12
C LYS A 77 7.88 -12.74 -18.24
N CYS A 78 7.32 -11.61 -18.63
CA CYS A 78 5.88 -11.43 -18.70
C CYS A 78 5.27 -12.19 -19.89
N PHE A 79 4.16 -12.89 -19.67
CA PHE A 79 3.42 -13.61 -20.71
C PHE A 79 2.00 -13.08 -20.87
N SER A 80 1.39 -13.33 -22.03
CA SER A 80 0.15 -12.69 -22.46
C SER A 80 -1.11 -13.53 -22.20
N SER A 81 -0.97 -14.86 -22.20
CA SER A 81 -2.05 -15.81 -22.02
C SER A 81 -1.69 -16.92 -21.04
N ILE A 82 -2.62 -17.26 -20.15
CA ILE A 82 -2.48 -18.38 -19.20
C ILE A 82 -2.29 -19.71 -19.94
N SER A 83 -2.81 -19.86 -21.16
CA SER A 83 -2.63 -21.07 -21.96
C SER A 83 -1.18 -21.36 -22.35
N GLU A 84 -0.29 -20.36 -22.31
CA GLU A 84 1.14 -20.52 -22.63
C GLU A 84 1.88 -21.36 -21.57
N VAL A 85 1.42 -21.33 -20.32
CA VAL A 85 2.05 -22.01 -19.17
C VAL A 85 1.13 -23.01 -18.49
N GLY A 86 -0.18 -22.93 -18.72
CA GLY A 86 -1.20 -23.72 -18.03
C GLY A 86 -1.55 -23.17 -16.64
N TRP A 87 -2.75 -23.51 -16.15
CA TRP A 87 -3.28 -23.00 -14.88
C TRP A 87 -2.41 -23.33 -13.66
N PHE A 88 -1.86 -24.54 -13.61
CA PHE A 88 -1.02 -24.96 -12.49
C PHE A 88 0.23 -24.08 -12.38
N ALA A 89 0.98 -23.93 -13.47
CA ALA A 89 2.18 -23.08 -13.49
C ALA A 89 1.82 -21.60 -13.24
N TYR A 90 0.71 -21.11 -13.81
CA TYR A 90 0.22 -19.75 -13.55
C TYR A 90 0.01 -19.48 -12.05
N ILE A 91 -0.69 -20.38 -11.34
CA ILE A 91 -0.94 -20.23 -9.90
C ILE A 91 0.38 -20.30 -9.11
N THR A 92 1.27 -21.23 -9.46
CA THR A 92 2.60 -21.32 -8.83
C THR A 92 3.40 -20.04 -9.01
N TYR A 93 3.46 -19.51 -10.24
CA TYR A 93 4.18 -18.28 -10.54
C TYR A 93 3.57 -17.05 -9.84
N LEU A 94 2.24 -16.97 -9.79
CA LEU A 94 1.54 -15.91 -9.05
C LEU A 94 1.88 -15.96 -7.55
N ALA A 95 1.89 -17.15 -6.95
CA ALA A 95 2.28 -17.31 -5.55
C ALA A 95 3.74 -16.91 -5.32
N MET A 96 4.68 -17.34 -6.18
CA MET A 96 6.08 -16.93 -6.10
C MET A 96 6.25 -15.41 -6.24
N TYR A 97 5.51 -14.80 -7.18
CA TYR A 97 5.49 -13.36 -7.37
C TYR A 97 5.04 -12.62 -6.10
N LEU A 98 3.95 -13.06 -5.49
CA LEU A 98 3.44 -12.46 -4.24
C LEU A 98 4.44 -12.60 -3.09
N VAL A 99 5.13 -13.74 -2.97
CA VAL A 99 6.18 -13.92 -1.94
C VAL A 99 7.35 -12.95 -2.15
N ILE A 100 7.80 -12.78 -3.40
CA ILE A 100 8.88 -11.81 -3.73
C ILE A 100 8.45 -10.39 -3.39
N VAL A 101 7.21 -10.02 -3.73
CA VAL A 101 6.66 -8.70 -3.44
C VAL A 101 6.53 -8.47 -1.95
N GLU A 102 5.94 -9.42 -1.22
CA GLU A 102 5.79 -9.33 0.25
C GLU A 102 7.15 -9.13 0.92
N PHE A 103 8.16 -9.89 0.49
CA PHE A 103 9.52 -9.76 0.99
C PHE A 103 10.15 -8.40 0.64
N GLY A 104 10.06 -7.99 -0.63
CA GLY A 104 10.67 -6.76 -1.10
C GLY A 104 10.06 -5.51 -0.48
N ILE A 105 8.72 -5.48 -0.33
CA ILE A 105 8.01 -4.34 0.26
C ILE A 105 8.32 -4.21 1.73
N TYR A 106 8.33 -5.32 2.48
CA TYR A 106 8.74 -5.30 3.89
C TYR A 106 10.11 -4.63 4.07
N TRP A 107 11.11 -5.04 3.29
CA TRP A 107 12.45 -4.49 3.40
C TRP A 107 12.53 -3.05 2.95
N MET A 108 11.90 -2.70 1.83
CA MET A 108 11.87 -1.32 1.35
C MET A 108 11.23 -0.39 2.38
N HIS A 109 10.08 -0.80 2.93
CA HIS A 109 9.37 -0.03 3.94
C HIS A 109 10.20 0.11 5.23
N ARG A 110 10.85 -0.96 5.68
CA ARG A 110 11.75 -0.91 6.83
C ARG A 110 12.96 -0.01 6.58
N GLU A 111 13.58 -0.09 5.40
CA GLU A 111 14.72 0.75 5.02
C GLU A 111 14.35 2.24 4.94
N LEU A 112 13.13 2.56 4.49
CA LEU A 112 12.59 3.92 4.52
C LEU A 112 12.53 4.49 5.95
N HIS A 113 12.42 3.64 6.98
CA HIS A 113 12.50 4.04 8.38
C HIS A 113 13.93 4.03 8.93
N ASP A 114 14.67 2.94 8.70
CA ASP A 114 15.98 2.71 9.33
C ASP A 114 17.07 3.61 8.72
N ILE A 115 16.97 3.95 7.43
CA ILE A 115 17.93 4.81 6.73
C ILE A 115 17.51 6.28 6.86
N LYS A 116 18.19 6.99 7.77
CA LYS A 116 17.90 8.41 8.10
C LYS A 116 17.59 9.35 6.92
N PRO A 117 18.38 9.39 5.82
CA PRO A 117 18.06 10.27 4.70
C PRO A 117 16.78 9.85 3.96
N LEU A 118 16.48 8.55 3.86
CA LEU A 118 15.23 8.07 3.26
C LEU A 118 14.04 8.48 4.11
N TYR A 119 14.11 8.27 5.43
CA TYR A 119 13.06 8.70 6.34
C TYR A 119 12.82 10.21 6.23
N LYS A 120 13.87 11.00 6.44
CA LYS A 120 13.74 12.47 6.55
C LYS A 120 13.16 13.11 5.29
N HIS A 121 13.54 12.64 4.10
CA HIS A 121 13.18 13.31 2.85
C HIS A 121 12.01 12.67 2.11
N LEU A 122 11.78 11.36 2.30
CA LEU A 122 10.77 10.62 1.56
C LEU A 122 9.60 10.23 2.46
N HIS A 123 9.89 9.56 3.57
CA HIS A 123 8.87 8.87 4.37
C HIS A 123 8.27 9.70 5.50
N ALA A 124 8.99 10.72 5.99
CA ALA A 124 8.52 11.56 7.09
C ALA A 124 7.20 12.27 6.77
N THR A 125 6.97 12.66 5.51
CA THR A 125 5.72 13.28 5.05
C THR A 125 4.52 12.36 5.23
N HIS A 126 4.70 11.07 4.94
CA HIS A 126 3.69 10.04 5.16
C HIS A 126 3.30 9.95 6.64
N HIS A 127 4.32 10.00 7.50
CA HIS A 127 4.21 9.86 8.95
C HIS A 127 3.79 11.12 9.70
N ILE A 128 3.50 12.23 9.01
CA ILE A 128 2.91 13.41 9.66
C ILE A 128 1.54 13.06 10.27
N TYR A 129 0.84 12.06 9.71
CA TYR A 129 -0.47 11.58 10.16
C TYR A 129 -0.36 10.50 11.25
N ASN A 130 0.40 10.78 12.30
CA ASN A 130 0.77 9.80 13.32
C ASN A 130 -0.24 9.60 14.46
N LYS A 131 -1.42 10.22 14.37
CA LYS A 131 -2.52 10.03 15.33
C LYS A 131 -3.69 9.41 14.60
N GLN A 132 -4.44 8.58 15.31
CA GLN A 132 -5.64 7.94 14.76
C GLN A 132 -6.63 8.97 14.19
N ASN A 133 -6.83 10.09 14.91
CA ASN A 133 -7.67 11.21 14.45
C ASN A 133 -7.06 12.09 13.35
N THR A 134 -5.90 11.71 12.82
CA THR A 134 -5.27 12.35 11.66
C THR A 134 -5.09 11.39 10.50
N LEU A 135 -5.36 10.09 10.68
CA LEU A 135 -5.17 9.07 9.66
C LEU A 135 -6.50 8.80 8.96
N SER A 136 -6.49 8.73 7.63
CA SER A 136 -7.64 8.38 6.81
C SER A 136 -7.17 7.60 5.59
N PRO A 137 -8.06 6.97 4.80
CA PRO A 137 -7.64 6.30 3.56
C PRO A 137 -6.87 7.21 2.61
N PHE A 138 -7.17 8.51 2.60
CA PHE A 138 -6.45 9.49 1.77
C PHE A 138 -4.99 9.66 2.20
N ALA A 139 -4.68 9.43 3.49
CA ALA A 139 -3.32 9.44 3.98
C ALA A 139 -2.49 8.30 3.36
N GLY A 140 -3.15 7.22 2.94
CA GLY A 140 -2.51 6.06 2.34
C GLY A 140 -1.68 6.42 1.11
N LEU A 141 -2.15 7.32 0.25
CA LEU A 141 -1.41 7.76 -0.94
C LEU A 141 -0.74 9.14 -0.77
N ALA A 142 -0.83 9.74 0.42
CA ALA A 142 -0.33 11.08 0.72
C ALA A 142 1.14 11.06 1.21
N PHE A 143 2.04 10.52 0.39
CA PHE A 143 3.48 10.48 0.65
C PHE A 143 4.31 11.10 -0.47
N HIS A 144 5.62 11.19 -0.29
CA HIS A 144 6.51 11.70 -1.34
C HIS A 144 6.45 10.78 -2.57
N PRO A 145 6.40 11.28 -3.82
CA PRO A 145 6.36 10.45 -5.02
C PRO A 145 7.33 9.26 -5.05
N LEU A 146 8.59 9.53 -4.71
CA LEU A 146 9.64 8.51 -4.67
C LEU A 146 9.42 7.45 -3.58
N ASP A 147 8.72 7.78 -2.49
CA ASP A 147 8.38 6.82 -1.44
C ASP A 147 7.50 5.69 -2.01
N GLY A 148 6.36 6.04 -2.62
CA GLY A 148 5.49 5.05 -3.25
C GLY A 148 6.14 4.31 -4.40
N ILE A 149 6.94 5.00 -5.22
CA ILE A 149 7.69 4.33 -6.29
C ILE A 149 8.62 3.29 -5.68
N LEU A 150 9.39 3.64 -4.66
CA LEU A 150 10.31 2.72 -4.00
C LEU A 150 9.57 1.52 -3.42
N GLN A 151 8.46 1.74 -2.71
CA GLN A 151 7.63 0.66 -2.18
C GLN A 151 7.05 -0.23 -3.28
N ALA A 152 6.74 0.29 -4.47
CA ALA A 152 6.23 -0.51 -5.58
C ALA A 152 7.33 -1.15 -6.47
N VAL A 153 8.62 -0.78 -6.32
CA VAL A 153 9.74 -1.38 -7.08
C VAL A 153 9.79 -2.92 -7.01
N PRO A 154 9.51 -3.59 -5.87
CA PRO A 154 9.46 -5.05 -5.81
C PRO A 154 8.56 -5.71 -6.85
N HIS A 155 7.44 -5.08 -7.24
CA HIS A 155 6.59 -5.56 -8.33
C HIS A 155 7.33 -5.57 -9.67
N VAL A 156 8.14 -4.55 -9.95
CA VAL A 156 8.92 -4.45 -11.19
C VAL A 156 10.11 -5.40 -11.17
N VAL A 157 10.80 -5.55 -10.02
CA VAL A 157 11.88 -6.53 -9.87
C VAL A 157 11.38 -7.94 -10.11
N ALA A 158 10.19 -8.28 -9.59
CA ALA A 158 9.59 -9.61 -9.76
C ALA A 158 9.38 -9.98 -11.25
N LEU A 159 9.11 -9.01 -12.13
CA LEU A 159 8.97 -9.23 -13.59
C LEU A 159 10.20 -9.89 -14.22
N PHE A 160 11.39 -9.68 -13.67
CA PHE A 160 12.64 -10.24 -14.19
C PHE A 160 12.98 -11.60 -13.58
N LEU A 161 12.41 -11.92 -12.42
CA LEU A 161 12.74 -13.12 -11.66
C LEU A 161 11.83 -14.29 -12.02
N VAL A 162 10.52 -14.05 -12.00
CA VAL A 162 9.49 -15.08 -12.18
C VAL A 162 8.56 -14.74 -13.36
N PRO A 163 8.11 -15.73 -14.15
CA PRO A 163 7.11 -15.46 -15.17
C PRO A 163 5.82 -14.93 -14.52
N ILE A 164 5.17 -13.93 -15.11
CA ILE A 164 3.89 -13.44 -14.60
C ILE A 164 2.99 -13.03 -15.77
N HIS A 165 1.70 -13.26 -15.59
CA HIS A 165 0.72 -12.85 -16.58
C HIS A 165 0.55 -11.32 -16.56
N PHE A 166 0.59 -10.69 -17.74
CA PHE A 166 0.54 -9.23 -17.87
C PHE A 166 -0.61 -8.59 -17.08
N ARG A 167 -1.84 -9.10 -17.26
CA ARG A 167 -3.01 -8.52 -16.57
C ARG A 167 -2.94 -8.73 -15.05
N SER A 168 -2.30 -9.80 -14.60
CA SER A 168 -2.15 -10.07 -13.17
C SER A 168 -1.15 -9.10 -12.54
N HIS A 169 -0.05 -8.78 -13.22
CA HIS A 169 0.89 -7.75 -12.77
C HIS A 169 0.20 -6.38 -12.62
N ILE A 170 -0.53 -5.93 -13.66
CA ILE A 170 -1.25 -4.66 -13.63
C ILE A 170 -2.35 -4.65 -12.56
N ALA A 171 -3.09 -5.76 -12.42
CA ALA A 171 -4.12 -5.88 -11.38
C ALA A 171 -3.51 -5.81 -9.97
N LEU A 172 -2.33 -6.41 -9.74
CA LEU A 172 -1.67 -6.37 -8.44
C LEU A 172 -1.17 -4.97 -8.07
N LEU A 173 -0.63 -4.20 -9.02
CA LEU A 173 -0.29 -2.79 -8.80
C LEU A 173 -1.53 -1.95 -8.44
N PHE A 174 -2.67 -2.24 -9.06
CA PHE A 174 -3.93 -1.57 -8.71
C PHE A 174 -4.42 -1.98 -7.32
N ILE A 175 -4.40 -3.28 -7.00
CA ILE A 175 -4.77 -3.81 -5.69
C ILE A 175 -3.87 -3.23 -4.60
N GLU A 176 -2.57 -3.04 -4.85
CA GLU A 176 -1.64 -2.38 -3.93
C GLU A 176 -2.09 -0.96 -3.58
N GLY A 177 -2.55 -0.18 -4.57
CA GLY A 177 -3.13 1.15 -4.33
C GLY A 177 -4.40 1.09 -3.47
N VAL A 178 -5.29 0.13 -3.73
CA VAL A 178 -6.52 -0.09 -2.92
C VAL A 178 -6.16 -0.48 -1.50
N TRP A 179 -5.22 -1.43 -1.39
CA TRP A 179 -4.75 -1.97 -0.13
C TRP A 179 -4.13 -0.89 0.73
N THR A 180 -3.25 -0.09 0.13
CA THR A 180 -2.63 1.07 0.77
C THR A 180 -3.68 2.04 1.30
N ALA A 181 -4.74 2.35 0.56
CA ALA A 181 -5.83 3.17 1.10
C ALA A 181 -6.59 2.47 2.24
N ASN A 182 -6.90 1.18 2.10
CA ASN A 182 -7.66 0.42 3.10
C ASN A 182 -6.94 0.30 4.44
N ILE A 183 -5.64 0.03 4.46
CA ILE A 183 -4.89 -0.11 5.73
C ILE A 183 -4.71 1.23 6.49
N HIS A 184 -5.17 2.36 5.93
CA HIS A 184 -5.16 3.67 6.60
C HIS A 184 -6.56 4.12 7.05
N ASP A 185 -7.59 3.30 6.90
CA ASP A 185 -8.95 3.63 7.33
C ASP A 185 -9.17 3.55 8.86
N CYS A 186 -8.17 3.06 9.60
CA CYS A 186 -8.19 2.83 11.05
C CYS A 186 -9.22 1.80 11.54
N ILE A 187 -9.82 1.00 10.64
CA ILE A 187 -10.80 -0.03 10.98
C ILE A 187 -10.08 -1.37 11.10
N HIS A 188 -9.84 -1.81 12.34
CA HIS A 188 -9.22 -3.10 12.58
C HIS A 188 -10.22 -4.25 12.40
N ALA A 189 -10.10 -4.97 11.27
CA ALA A 189 -10.98 -6.10 10.94
C ALA A 189 -10.71 -7.39 11.75
N ASN A 190 -9.65 -7.44 12.56
CA ASN A 190 -9.21 -8.63 13.32
C ASN A 190 -9.13 -9.93 12.50
N LEU A 191 -8.49 -9.85 11.33
CA LEU A 191 -8.28 -11.00 10.45
C LEU A 191 -6.83 -11.44 10.50
N TRP A 192 -6.54 -12.53 11.20
CA TRP A 192 -5.21 -13.15 11.16
C TRP A 192 -5.09 -14.04 9.90
N PRO A 193 -3.96 -14.01 9.14
CA PRO A 193 -2.71 -13.26 9.33
C PRO A 193 -2.58 -12.01 8.43
N ILE A 194 -3.63 -11.20 8.31
CA ILE A 194 -3.69 -10.08 7.36
C ILE A 194 -3.16 -8.78 8.00
N MET A 195 -2.30 -8.06 7.27
CA MET A 195 -1.77 -6.75 7.67
C MET A 195 -2.83 -5.65 7.49
N GLY A 196 -3.86 -5.67 8.32
CA GLY A 196 -4.97 -4.71 8.27
C GLY A 196 -4.67 -3.37 8.97
N ALA A 197 -5.64 -2.46 8.94
CA ALA A 197 -5.45 -1.09 9.41
C ALA A 197 -5.04 -0.95 10.89
N GLY A 198 -5.44 -1.88 11.76
CA GLY A 198 -4.99 -1.88 13.16
C GLY A 198 -3.47 -2.03 13.31
N TYR A 199 -2.85 -2.94 12.55
CA TYR A 199 -1.40 -3.12 12.57
C TYR A 199 -0.68 -1.90 12.00
N HIS A 200 -1.20 -1.34 10.90
CA HIS A 200 -0.60 -0.17 10.26
C HIS A 200 -0.79 1.12 11.08
N THR A 201 -1.86 1.22 11.86
CA THR A 201 -2.04 2.34 12.81
C THR A 201 -0.98 2.30 13.92
N ILE A 202 -0.62 1.11 14.40
CA ILE A 202 0.48 0.92 15.35
C ILE A 202 1.82 1.27 14.70
N HIS A 203 1.99 0.94 13.41
CA HIS A 203 3.15 1.36 12.65
C HIS A 203 3.27 2.89 12.64
N HIS A 204 2.22 3.62 12.26
CA HIS A 204 2.21 5.09 12.23
C HIS A 204 2.45 5.77 13.59
N THR A 205 2.10 5.10 14.70
CA THR A 205 2.27 5.64 16.04
C THR A 205 3.63 5.29 16.67
N THR A 206 4.23 4.16 16.29
CA THR A 206 5.48 3.65 16.89
C THR A 206 6.70 3.78 16.00
N TYR A 207 6.52 3.86 14.68
CA TYR A 207 7.55 3.93 13.62
C TYR A 207 8.53 2.76 13.59
N LYS A 208 8.27 1.69 14.34
CA LYS A 208 9.24 0.62 14.62
C LYS A 208 8.72 -0.80 14.42
N HIS A 209 7.45 -0.93 14.05
CA HIS A 209 6.75 -2.22 14.00
C HIS A 209 5.86 -2.28 12.77
N ASN A 210 5.47 -3.49 12.38
CA ASN A 210 4.45 -3.77 11.36
C ASN A 210 4.77 -3.14 10.00
N TYR A 211 5.86 -3.57 9.36
CA TYR A 211 6.31 -3.08 8.05
C TYR A 211 5.74 -3.87 6.86
N GLY A 212 5.12 -5.02 7.10
CA GLY A 212 4.60 -5.94 6.11
C GLY A 212 3.57 -5.33 5.16
N HIS A 213 3.31 -6.03 4.05
CA HIS A 213 2.45 -5.54 2.98
C HIS A 213 1.03 -6.09 3.11
N TYR A 214 0.74 -7.28 2.57
CA TYR A 214 -0.58 -7.89 2.68
C TYR A 214 -0.74 -8.72 3.96
N THR A 215 0.36 -9.27 4.46
CA THR A 215 0.37 -10.22 5.57
C THR A 215 1.30 -9.78 6.69
N ILE A 216 1.08 -10.33 7.88
CA ILE A 216 1.95 -10.09 9.03
C ILE A 216 3.19 -11.01 9.05
N TRP A 217 3.36 -11.88 8.05
CA TRP A 217 4.34 -12.96 8.11
C TRP A 217 5.78 -12.46 8.21
N MET A 218 6.12 -11.42 7.47
CA MET A 218 7.47 -10.86 7.49
C MET A 218 7.80 -10.26 8.86
N ASP A 219 6.86 -9.51 9.45
CA ASP A 219 7.00 -8.96 10.79
C ASP A 219 7.08 -10.04 11.87
N TRP A 220 6.29 -11.10 11.73
CA TRP A 220 6.34 -12.24 12.63
C TRP A 220 7.70 -12.97 12.57
N MET A 221 8.19 -13.25 11.36
CA MET A 221 9.47 -13.94 11.16
C MET A 221 10.67 -13.09 11.60
N LEU A 222 10.61 -11.77 11.43
CA LEU A 222 11.73 -10.86 11.67
C LEU A 222 11.63 -10.10 13.00
N GLY A 223 10.64 -10.44 13.83
CA GLY A 223 10.50 -9.93 15.19
C GLY A 223 10.09 -8.45 15.27
N THR A 224 9.42 -7.93 14.25
CA THR A 224 8.89 -6.55 14.20
C THR A 224 7.37 -6.48 14.36
N LEU A 225 6.71 -7.62 14.62
CA LEU A 225 5.26 -7.69 14.82
C LEU A 225 4.84 -7.11 16.16
N ARG A 226 3.84 -6.22 16.13
CA ARG A 226 3.13 -5.73 17.30
C ARG A 226 1.63 -5.82 17.08
N ASP A 227 1.00 -6.74 17.81
CA ASP A 227 -0.42 -7.05 17.69
C ASP A 227 -1.32 -5.95 18.28
N PRO A 228 -2.42 -5.55 17.61
CA PRO A 228 -3.34 -4.53 18.10
C PRO A 228 -4.09 -4.85 19.39
N GLU A 229 -4.44 -6.12 19.63
CA GLU A 229 -5.10 -6.53 20.86
C GLU A 229 -4.14 -6.47 22.05
N ASP A 230 -2.89 -6.88 21.85
CA ASP A 230 -1.84 -6.77 22.86
C ASP A 230 -1.49 -5.31 23.17
N ASP A 231 -1.37 -4.47 22.14
CA ASP A 231 -1.06 -3.05 22.31
C ASP A 231 -2.16 -2.31 23.08
N SER A 232 -3.42 -2.61 22.78
CA SER A 232 -4.59 -2.05 23.47
C SER A 232 -4.62 -2.47 24.94
N ARG A 233 -4.36 -3.75 25.24
CA ARG A 233 -4.28 -4.27 26.62
C ARG A 233 -3.16 -3.60 27.43
N GLN A 234 -1.97 -3.44 26.84
CA GLN A 234 -0.85 -2.78 27.51
C GLN A 234 -1.12 -1.30 27.79
N LYS A 235 -1.82 -0.60 26.88
CA LYS A 235 -2.22 0.80 27.09
C LYS A 235 -3.23 0.93 28.23
N ALA A 236 -4.23 0.05 28.30
CA ALA A 236 -5.23 0.06 29.36
C ALA A 236 -4.60 -0.16 30.75
N GLN A 237 -3.63 -1.06 30.86
CA GLN A 237 -2.91 -1.32 32.12
C GLN A 237 -2.03 -0.15 32.60
N LYS A 238 -1.58 0.73 31.71
CA LYS A 238 -0.74 1.90 32.05
C LYS A 238 -1.54 3.10 32.55
N VAL A 239 -2.86 3.10 32.36
CA VAL A 239 -3.76 4.19 32.77
C VAL A 239 -4.33 3.96 34.17
N GLN A 240 -4.14 2.75 34.72
CA GLN A 240 -4.57 2.34 36.06
C GLN A 240 -3.43 2.48 37.08
#